data_AF-A0A1F7RLC5-F1
#
_entry.id   AF-A0A1F7RLC5-F1
#
_cell.length_a   1.000
_cell.length_b   1.000
_cell.length_c   1.000
_cell.angle_alpha   90.00
_cell.angle_beta   90.00
_cell.angle_gamma   90.00
#
_symmetry.space_group_name_H-M   'P 1'
#
loop_
_entity.id
_entity.type
_entity.pdbx_description
1 polymer ?
#
loop_
_entity_poly.entity_id
_entity_poly.type
_entity_poly.pdbx_seq_one_letter_code
_entity_poly.pdbx_strand_id
1 'polypeptide(L)'
;MNKVIFSIGAKLGAGGIGDTGYYIARELLRFNLLSKVICLENYKDDIPCELIDKVGFQKIREQIVRFLYKIPLLNTNTSTLSYLFNDNLFDFTASKKIQSCSIFYGWNHHSLFSIRKAKKMGADIILEAPTSHICFMEDALKQEYEKYSVNLNPETRILRKKTIQELIETDIIITPSEFAKNTFIQYGIPSEKLHVMPYGVDSAFFHPIPLQKDKVFRILFVGAYGLLKGLQYLLQACKELNLKNAELILCGWMKEDMIPILKKYQNTYTSKGFLNKDSLRSLYQQSDVLVMPSLAEGSALAVYEAMACGIPVIVTPNSGSI
;
A
#
# COMPACT_ATOMS: atom_id res chain seq x y z
N MET A 1 -15.47 27.53 -8.50
CA MET A 1 -15.51 26.19 -7.89
C MET A 1 -14.11 25.59 -7.97
N ASN A 2 -13.54 25.23 -6.83
CA ASN A 2 -12.22 24.61 -6.77
C ASN A 2 -12.31 23.21 -7.36
N LYS A 3 -11.68 23.02 -8.52
CA LYS A 3 -11.68 21.78 -9.30
C LYS A 3 -10.41 20.99 -8.97
N VAL A 4 -10.60 19.75 -8.53
CA VAL A 4 -9.53 18.82 -8.14
C VAL A 4 -9.21 17.87 -9.29
N ILE A 5 -7.94 17.76 -9.65
CA ILE A 5 -7.44 16.63 -10.46
C ILE A 5 -6.80 15.63 -9.49
N PHE A 6 -7.37 14.43 -9.44
CA PHE A 6 -6.84 13.33 -8.65
C PHE A 6 -6.02 12.38 -9.54
N SER A 7 -4.82 12.01 -9.11
CA SER A 7 -3.93 11.12 -9.87
C SER A 7 -3.39 10.00 -8.98
N ILE A 8 -3.56 8.75 -9.42
CA ILE A 8 -3.11 7.56 -8.71
C ILE A 8 -2.50 6.53 -9.66
N GLY A 9 -1.28 6.09 -9.36
CA GLY A 9 -0.54 5.05 -10.11
C GLY A 9 -1.07 3.63 -9.88
N ALA A 10 -2.37 3.46 -9.61
CA ALA A 10 -2.99 2.19 -9.27
C ALA A 10 -4.24 1.92 -10.13
N LYS A 11 -4.72 0.67 -10.05
CA LYS A 11 -6.01 0.27 -10.62
C LYS A 11 -7.12 0.68 -9.65
N LEU A 12 -7.97 1.60 -10.08
CA LEU A 12 -9.03 2.18 -9.25
C LEU A 12 -10.09 1.11 -8.93
N GLY A 13 -10.35 0.89 -7.64
CA GLY A 13 -11.34 -0.07 -7.13
C GLY A 13 -10.92 -1.55 -7.16
N ALA A 14 -9.63 -1.83 -7.32
CA ALA A 14 -9.10 -3.20 -7.45
C ALA A 14 -8.58 -3.83 -6.14
N GLY A 15 -8.91 -3.27 -4.96
CA GLY A 15 -8.33 -3.69 -3.68
C GLY A 15 -7.23 -2.77 -3.14
N GLY A 16 -7.01 -2.78 -1.82
CA GLY A 16 -5.92 -2.06 -1.16
C GLY A 16 -5.91 -0.56 -1.51
N ILE A 17 -4.75 -0.04 -1.91
CA ILE A 17 -4.60 1.38 -2.31
C ILE A 17 -5.55 1.79 -3.46
N GLY A 18 -5.94 0.85 -4.31
CA GLY A 18 -6.89 1.10 -5.40
C GLY A 18 -8.30 1.38 -4.88
N ASP A 19 -8.69 0.74 -3.78
CA ASP A 19 -9.97 1.03 -3.12
C ASP A 19 -9.90 2.37 -2.38
N THR A 20 -8.80 2.64 -1.67
CA THR A 20 -8.60 3.93 -1.00
C THR A 20 -8.70 5.09 -2.00
N GLY A 21 -7.97 5.00 -3.11
CA GLY A 21 -8.04 6.01 -4.18
C GLY A 21 -9.42 6.11 -4.82
N TYR A 22 -10.12 4.99 -4.97
CA TYR A 22 -11.50 4.98 -5.47
C TYR A 22 -12.44 5.75 -4.55
N TYR A 23 -12.40 5.51 -3.24
CA TYR A 23 -13.25 6.22 -2.29
C TYR A 23 -12.91 7.72 -2.23
N ILE A 24 -11.62 8.10 -2.31
CA ILE A 24 -11.22 9.51 -2.42
C ILE A 24 -11.86 10.15 -3.65
N ALA A 25 -11.72 9.53 -4.82
CA ALA A 25 -12.30 10.05 -6.06
C ALA A 25 -13.83 10.15 -6.00
N ARG A 26 -14.49 9.13 -5.43
CA ARG A 26 -15.95 9.09 -5.28
C ARG A 26 -16.47 10.19 -4.35
N GLU A 27 -15.81 10.43 -3.21
CA GLU A 27 -16.24 11.51 -2.32
C GLU A 27 -15.95 12.90 -2.93
N LEU A 28 -14.82 13.09 -3.63
CA LEU A 28 -14.57 14.32 -4.40
C LEU A 28 -15.68 14.58 -5.44
N LEU A 29 -16.18 13.53 -6.11
CA LEU A 29 -17.30 13.62 -7.03
C LEU A 29 -18.59 14.00 -6.30
N ARG A 30 -18.89 13.32 -5.19
CA ARG A 30 -20.08 13.58 -4.35
C ARG A 30 -20.16 15.04 -3.88
N PHE A 31 -19.03 15.66 -3.55
CA PHE A 31 -18.95 17.06 -3.15
C PHE A 31 -18.82 18.04 -4.34
N ASN A 32 -18.94 17.57 -5.58
CA ASN A 32 -18.79 18.36 -6.81
C ASN A 32 -17.44 19.10 -6.91
N LEU A 33 -16.38 18.47 -6.37
CA LEU A 33 -15.01 18.97 -6.39
C LEU A 33 -14.17 18.29 -7.48
N LEU A 34 -14.51 17.07 -7.87
CA LEU A 34 -13.74 16.28 -8.83
C LEU A 34 -13.85 16.85 -10.25
N SER A 35 -12.70 17.11 -10.88
CA SER A 35 -12.63 17.48 -12.30
C SER A 35 -12.11 16.35 -13.19
N LYS A 36 -11.18 15.55 -12.69
CA LYS A 36 -10.60 14.42 -13.44
C LYS A 36 -9.92 13.45 -12.48
N VAL A 37 -9.99 12.16 -12.79
CA VAL A 37 -9.18 11.09 -12.20
C VAL A 37 -8.23 10.56 -13.25
N ILE A 38 -6.94 10.53 -12.95
CA ILE A 38 -5.92 9.89 -13.78
C ILE A 38 -5.49 8.60 -13.08
N CYS A 39 -5.69 7.45 -13.72
CA CYS A 39 -5.41 6.15 -13.11
C CYS A 39 -4.89 5.12 -14.13
N LEU A 40 -4.38 3.97 -13.67
CA LEU A 40 -3.94 2.91 -14.59
C LEU A 40 -5.13 2.26 -15.30
N GLU A 41 -6.14 1.87 -14.54
CA GLU A 41 -7.37 1.24 -14.98
C GLU A 41 -8.49 1.59 -14.01
N ASN A 42 -9.74 1.40 -14.41
CA ASN A 42 -10.91 1.60 -13.57
C ASN A 42 -11.81 0.35 -13.58
N TYR A 43 -12.20 -0.12 -12.40
CA TYR A 43 -13.02 -1.33 -12.19
C TYR A 43 -14.41 -1.01 -11.59
N LYS A 44 -14.81 0.27 -11.57
CA LYS A 44 -16.04 0.75 -10.96
C LYS A 44 -16.78 1.69 -11.91
N ASP A 45 -18.11 1.64 -11.92
CA ASP A 45 -18.91 2.35 -12.93
C ASP A 45 -19.65 3.58 -12.39
N ASP A 46 -19.45 3.92 -11.12
CA ASP A 46 -20.13 5.02 -10.41
C ASP A 46 -19.44 6.38 -10.58
N ILE A 47 -18.20 6.42 -11.06
CA ILE A 47 -17.55 7.66 -11.49
C ILE A 47 -17.75 7.80 -13.00
N PRO A 48 -18.36 8.91 -13.49
CA PRO A 48 -18.62 9.10 -14.91
C PRO A 48 -17.36 8.96 -15.77
N CYS A 49 -17.46 8.23 -16.88
CA CYS A 49 -16.30 7.83 -17.67
C CYS A 49 -15.56 9.01 -18.31
N GLU A 50 -16.24 10.13 -18.56
CA GLU A 50 -15.67 11.39 -19.05
C GLU A 50 -14.74 12.07 -18.03
N LEU A 51 -14.90 11.75 -16.74
CA LEU A 51 -14.04 12.20 -15.66
C LEU A 51 -12.83 11.29 -15.46
N ILE A 52 -12.73 10.17 -16.18
CA ILE A 52 -11.66 9.18 -16.01
C ILE A 52 -10.71 9.20 -17.20
N ASP A 53 -9.44 9.43 -16.89
CA ASP A 53 -8.33 9.40 -17.82
C ASP A 53 -7.42 8.19 -17.52
N LYS A 54 -7.60 7.11 -18.28
CA LYS A 54 -6.76 5.91 -18.13
C LYS A 54 -5.38 6.10 -18.76
N VAL A 55 -4.34 5.71 -18.04
CA VAL A 55 -2.94 5.74 -18.47
C VAL A 55 -2.39 4.32 -18.38
N GLY A 56 -2.41 3.61 -19.51
CA GLY A 56 -1.95 2.22 -19.59
C GLY A 56 -0.97 2.01 -20.75
N PHE A 57 0.11 1.27 -20.49
CA PHE A 57 1.13 0.94 -21.50
C PHE A 57 1.28 -0.58 -21.70
N GLN A 58 0.21 -1.38 -21.57
CA GLN A 58 0.32 -2.85 -21.56
C GLN A 58 1.20 -3.43 -22.68
N LYS A 59 1.06 -2.94 -23.93
CA LYS A 59 1.84 -3.43 -25.09
C LYS A 59 3.30 -2.97 -25.10
N ILE A 60 3.57 -1.70 -24.76
CA ILE A 60 4.95 -1.15 -24.72
C ILE A 60 5.72 -1.73 -23.53
N ARG A 61 5.03 -1.95 -22.41
CA ARG A 61 5.52 -2.59 -21.18
C ARG A 61 6.14 -3.96 -21.46
N GLU A 62 5.43 -4.85 -22.17
CA GLU A 62 5.93 -6.20 -22.45
C GLU A 62 7.16 -6.20 -23.36
N GLN A 63 7.21 -5.30 -24.34
CA GLN A 63 8.32 -5.20 -25.27
C GLN A 63 9.59 -4.64 -24.61
N ILE A 64 9.47 -3.56 -23.83
CA ILE A 64 10.62 -2.95 -23.14
C ILE A 64 11.15 -3.86 -22.04
N VAL A 65 10.28 -4.45 -21.23
CA VAL A 65 10.71 -5.39 -20.18
C VAL A 65 11.42 -6.60 -20.80
N ARG A 66 10.86 -7.21 -21.87
CA ARG A 66 11.53 -8.30 -22.61
C ARG A 66 12.88 -7.89 -23.22
N PHE A 67 13.04 -6.63 -23.61
CA PHE A 67 14.30 -6.10 -24.13
C PHE A 67 15.32 -5.89 -23.01
N LEU A 68 14.92 -5.30 -21.88
CA LEU A 68 15.77 -5.10 -20.70
C LEU A 68 16.24 -6.45 -20.10
N TYR A 69 15.42 -7.51 -20.18
CA TYR A 69 15.81 -8.88 -19.81
C TYR A 69 17.03 -9.43 -20.59
N LYS A 70 17.38 -8.83 -21.74
CA LYS A 70 18.52 -9.27 -22.58
C LYS A 70 19.84 -8.56 -22.28
N ILE A 71 19.87 -7.60 -21.33
CA ILE A 71 21.07 -6.80 -21.03
C ILE A 71 21.76 -7.36 -19.77
N PRO A 72 22.91 -8.06 -19.88
CA PRO A 72 23.56 -8.73 -18.74
C PRO A 72 24.13 -7.77 -17.69
N LEU A 73 24.34 -6.50 -18.06
CA LEU A 73 24.88 -5.45 -17.19
C LEU A 73 23.87 -4.88 -16.18
N LEU A 74 22.58 -5.19 -16.34
CA LEU A 74 21.54 -4.83 -15.37
C LEU A 74 21.45 -5.92 -14.28
N ASN A 75 22.56 -6.18 -13.60
CA ASN A 75 22.64 -7.13 -12.47
C ASN A 75 22.09 -6.50 -11.18
N THR A 76 20.99 -5.77 -11.29
CA THR A 76 20.21 -5.18 -10.20
C THR A 76 18.82 -5.80 -10.26
N ASN A 77 18.18 -5.97 -9.10
CA ASN A 77 16.88 -6.63 -8.95
C ASN A 77 15.88 -6.11 -10.00
N THR A 78 15.62 -6.90 -11.05
CA THR A 78 14.96 -6.48 -12.30
C THR A 78 13.54 -5.97 -12.06
N SER A 79 12.91 -6.43 -10.98
CA SER A 79 11.64 -5.95 -10.44
C SER A 79 11.67 -4.45 -10.10
N THR A 80 12.76 -3.95 -9.51
CA THR A 80 12.89 -2.55 -9.06
C THR A 80 13.10 -1.59 -10.23
N LEU A 81 13.89 -1.99 -11.22
CA LEU A 81 14.06 -1.25 -12.47
C LEU A 81 12.75 -1.16 -13.26
N SER A 82 12.00 -2.27 -13.33
CA SER A 82 10.67 -2.26 -13.95
C SER A 82 9.72 -1.32 -13.20
N TYR A 83 9.72 -1.35 -11.87
CA TYR A 83 8.89 -0.49 -11.03
C TYR A 83 9.21 1.00 -11.27
N LEU A 84 10.49 1.40 -11.16
CA LEU A 84 10.94 2.76 -11.45
C LEU A 84 10.54 3.24 -12.84
N PHE A 85 10.71 2.39 -13.86
CA PHE A 85 10.37 2.73 -15.23
C PHE A 85 8.86 2.92 -15.39
N ASN A 86 8.06 1.99 -14.84
CA ASN A 86 6.60 2.04 -14.92
C ASN A 86 6.05 3.29 -14.21
N ASP A 87 6.57 3.62 -13.03
CA ASP A 87 6.10 4.76 -12.24
C ASP A 87 6.45 6.09 -12.90
N ASN A 88 7.67 6.22 -13.43
CA ASN A 88 8.07 7.42 -14.14
C ASN A 88 7.34 7.58 -15.47
N LEU A 89 7.06 6.47 -16.18
CA LEU A 89 6.29 6.49 -17.41
C LEU A 89 4.82 6.86 -17.15
N PHE A 90 4.22 6.31 -16.10
CA PHE A 90 2.88 6.68 -15.65
C PHE A 90 2.82 8.18 -15.34
N ASP A 91 3.68 8.66 -14.44
CA ASP A 91 3.68 10.05 -13.97
C ASP A 91 3.95 11.04 -15.11
N PHE A 92 4.91 10.75 -15.99
CA PHE A 92 5.16 11.59 -17.17
C PHE A 92 3.93 11.68 -18.07
N THR A 93 3.20 10.58 -18.26
CA THR A 93 2.02 10.55 -19.12
C THR A 93 0.82 11.21 -18.44
N ALA A 94 0.64 10.98 -17.14
CA ALA A 94 -0.32 11.68 -16.30
C ALA A 94 -0.10 13.20 -16.36
N SER A 95 1.15 13.66 -16.27
CA SER A 95 1.47 15.09 -16.34
C SER A 95 1.03 15.77 -17.65
N LYS A 96 0.96 15.03 -18.76
CA LYS A 96 0.47 15.55 -20.05
C LYS A 96 -1.04 15.73 -20.08
N LYS A 97 -1.76 15.04 -19.20
CA LYS A 97 -3.21 15.11 -19.05
C LYS A 97 -3.66 16.15 -18.01
N ILE A 98 -2.73 16.75 -17.27
CA ILE A 98 -3.05 17.80 -16.30
C ILE A 98 -3.50 19.06 -17.04
N GLN A 99 -4.75 19.43 -16.77
CA GLN A 99 -5.37 20.68 -17.17
C GLN A 99 -5.38 21.69 -16.01
N SER A 100 -5.86 22.91 -16.25
CA SER A 100 -5.99 23.91 -15.19
C SER A 100 -6.93 23.40 -14.10
N CYS A 101 -6.43 23.43 -12.87
CA CYS A 101 -7.12 23.01 -11.66
C CYS A 101 -6.68 23.90 -10.49
N SER A 102 -7.51 24.00 -9.46
CA SER A 102 -7.11 24.71 -8.23
C SER A 102 -6.26 23.82 -7.34
N ILE A 103 -6.51 22.52 -7.36
CA ILE A 103 -5.81 21.53 -6.55
C ILE A 103 -5.42 20.34 -7.43
N PHE A 104 -4.17 19.94 -7.34
CA PHE A 104 -3.72 18.63 -7.80
C PHE A 104 -3.53 17.73 -6.58
N TYR A 105 -4.25 16.62 -6.55
CA TYR A 105 -4.16 15.60 -5.50
C TYR A 105 -3.49 14.36 -6.07
N GLY A 106 -2.21 14.18 -5.76
CA GLY A 106 -1.39 13.07 -6.24
C GLY A 106 -1.22 11.97 -5.20
N TRP A 107 -0.66 10.85 -5.64
CA TRP A 107 -0.20 9.76 -4.79
C TRP A 107 1.33 9.73 -4.74
N ASN A 108 1.89 9.55 -3.56
CA ASN A 108 3.34 9.42 -3.34
C ASN A 108 3.91 8.27 -4.20
N HIS A 109 5.14 8.41 -4.69
CA HIS A 109 5.86 7.62 -5.70
C HIS A 109 5.47 7.82 -7.17
N HIS A 110 4.31 8.40 -7.46
CA HIS A 110 3.73 8.43 -8.82
C HIS A 110 3.43 9.83 -9.35
N SER A 111 3.96 10.90 -8.75
CA SER A 111 3.43 12.25 -8.98
C SER A 111 4.45 13.36 -9.23
N LEU A 112 5.76 13.14 -9.18
CA LEU A 112 6.75 14.23 -9.32
C LEU A 112 6.59 15.11 -10.58
N PHE A 113 6.46 14.52 -11.77
CA PHE A 113 6.25 15.27 -13.02
C PHE A 113 4.90 16.00 -13.01
N SER A 114 3.89 15.31 -12.49
CA SER A 114 2.52 15.81 -12.34
C SER A 114 2.44 17.01 -11.39
N ILE A 115 3.09 16.93 -10.22
CA ILE A 115 3.24 18.01 -9.24
C ILE A 115 3.85 19.23 -9.92
N ARG A 116 5.00 19.07 -10.58
CA ARG A 116 5.69 20.20 -11.23
C ARG A 116 4.85 20.86 -12.30
N LYS A 117 4.09 20.08 -13.08
CA LYS A 117 3.18 20.62 -14.09
C LYS A 117 2.03 21.39 -13.45
N ALA A 118 1.40 20.84 -12.42
CA ALA A 118 0.32 21.47 -11.70
C ALA A 118 0.75 22.78 -11.01
N LYS A 119 1.91 22.81 -10.35
CA LYS A 119 2.47 24.04 -9.74
C LYS A 119 2.72 25.13 -10.77
N LYS A 120 3.25 24.79 -11.96
CA LYS A 120 3.40 25.75 -13.07
C LYS A 120 2.07 26.34 -13.55
N MET A 121 0.96 25.68 -13.27
CA MET A 121 -0.39 26.13 -13.61
C MET A 121 -1.09 26.82 -12.43
N GLY A 122 -0.39 27.04 -11.31
CA GLY A 122 -0.89 27.74 -10.13
C GLY A 122 -1.78 26.90 -9.21
N ALA A 123 -1.72 25.56 -9.31
CA ALA A 123 -2.48 24.67 -8.43
C ALA A 123 -1.75 24.43 -7.10
N ASP A 124 -2.52 24.35 -6.01
CA ASP A 124 -2.05 23.83 -4.73
C ASP A 124 -1.88 22.30 -4.82
N ILE A 125 -0.88 21.77 -4.13
CA ILE A 125 -0.50 20.36 -4.21
C ILE A 125 -0.83 19.63 -2.93
N ILE A 126 -1.68 18.61 -3.04
CA ILE A 126 -1.94 17.62 -2.00
C ILE A 126 -1.29 16.30 -2.43
N LEU A 127 -0.57 15.64 -1.54
CA LEU A 127 0.02 14.32 -1.78
C LEU A 127 -0.47 13.31 -0.74
N GLU A 128 -1.08 12.22 -1.21
CA GLU A 128 -1.37 11.05 -0.38
C GLU A 128 -0.08 10.27 -0.13
N ALA A 129 0.32 10.12 1.13
CA ALA A 129 1.46 9.32 1.55
C ALA A 129 0.95 8.08 2.34
N PRO A 130 0.69 6.95 1.66
CA PRO A 130 -0.03 5.81 2.25
C PRO A 130 0.81 4.91 3.15
N THR A 131 2.09 5.23 3.33
CA THR A 131 3.06 4.43 4.09
C THR A 131 3.78 5.31 5.10
N SER A 132 4.57 4.68 5.98
CA SER A 132 5.63 5.37 6.70
C SER A 132 6.62 6.04 5.74
N HIS A 133 7.40 6.98 6.26
CA HIS A 133 8.45 7.66 5.50
C HIS A 133 9.46 6.65 4.91
N ILE A 134 9.85 6.84 3.65
CA ILE A 134 10.71 5.88 2.92
C ILE A 134 12.01 5.55 3.67
N CYS A 135 12.69 6.55 4.23
CA CYS A 135 13.93 6.31 4.98
C CYS A 135 13.70 5.49 6.25
N PHE A 136 12.55 5.66 6.92
CA PHE A 136 12.21 4.87 8.11
C PHE A 136 12.04 3.39 7.72
N MET A 137 11.31 3.13 6.62
CA MET A 137 11.11 1.79 6.10
C MET A 137 12.42 1.14 5.64
N GLU A 138 13.29 1.90 4.97
CA GLU A 138 14.63 1.43 4.55
C GLU A 138 15.49 1.05 5.76
N ASP A 139 15.53 1.89 6.80
CA ASP A 139 16.34 1.66 7.99
C ASP A 139 15.81 0.45 8.79
N ALA A 140 14.48 0.30 8.92
CA ALA A 140 13.86 -0.86 9.55
C ALA A 140 14.12 -2.15 8.75
N LEU A 141 13.96 -2.10 7.42
CA LEU A 141 14.18 -3.27 6.56
C LEU A 141 15.66 -3.71 6.58
N LYS A 142 16.60 -2.75 6.58
CA LYS A 142 18.03 -3.03 6.68
C LYS A 142 18.36 -3.80 7.96
N GLN A 143 17.82 -3.37 9.10
CA GLN A 143 18.02 -4.07 10.39
C GLN A 143 17.48 -5.50 10.34
N GLU A 144 16.32 -5.72 9.73
CA GLU A 144 15.74 -7.05 9.58
C GLU A 144 16.54 -7.93 8.61
N TYR A 145 17.04 -7.37 7.51
CA TYR A 145 17.93 -8.10 6.59
C TYR A 145 19.22 -8.54 7.28
N GLU A 146 19.84 -7.68 8.07
CA GLU A 146 21.02 -8.02 8.86
C GLU A 146 20.69 -9.14 9.88
N LYS A 147 19.60 -8.97 10.63
CA LYS A 147 19.16 -9.93 11.67
C LYS A 147 18.85 -11.32 11.12
N TYR A 148 18.24 -11.40 9.94
CA TYR A 148 17.85 -12.68 9.32
C TYR A 148 18.80 -13.12 8.20
N SER A 149 19.96 -12.46 8.04
CA SER A 149 20.97 -12.77 7.04
C SER A 149 20.40 -12.86 5.61
N VAL A 150 19.48 -11.95 5.29
CA VAL A 150 18.86 -11.86 3.95
C VAL A 150 19.71 -10.93 3.09
N ASN A 151 20.38 -11.48 2.09
CA ASN A 151 21.18 -10.72 1.13
C ASN A 151 20.30 -10.21 -0.03
N LEU A 152 19.52 -9.16 0.24
CA LEU A 152 18.79 -8.43 -0.80
C LEU A 152 19.12 -6.94 -0.71
N ASN A 153 19.30 -6.33 -1.87
CA ASN A 153 19.51 -4.89 -1.95
C ASN A 153 18.18 -4.20 -1.63
N PRO A 154 18.06 -3.46 -0.51
CA PRO A 154 16.89 -2.64 -0.28
C PRO A 154 16.79 -1.60 -1.40
N GLU A 155 15.58 -1.08 -1.61
CA GLU A 155 15.16 -0.32 -2.78
C GLU A 155 16.18 0.68 -3.36
N THR A 156 16.07 0.93 -4.67
CA THR A 156 17.01 1.78 -5.40
C THR A 156 17.06 3.21 -4.86
N ARG A 157 18.27 3.74 -4.59
CA ARG A 157 18.56 5.15 -4.26
C ARG A 157 17.79 6.18 -5.14
N ILE A 158 17.48 5.81 -6.38
CA ILE A 158 16.71 6.62 -7.33
C ILE A 158 15.26 6.80 -6.87
N LEU A 159 14.60 5.74 -6.40
CA LEU A 159 13.23 5.77 -5.89
C LEU A 159 13.15 6.71 -4.69
N ARG A 160 14.03 6.51 -3.70
CA ARG A 160 14.17 7.39 -2.54
C ARG A 160 14.31 8.85 -2.94
N LYS A 161 15.22 9.16 -3.87
CA LYS A 161 15.44 10.53 -4.32
C LYS A 161 14.16 11.14 -4.92
N LYS A 162 13.43 10.40 -5.74
CA LYS A 162 12.15 10.86 -6.32
C LYS A 162 11.12 11.10 -5.22
N THR A 163 10.91 10.14 -4.32
CA THR A 163 9.93 10.23 -3.22
C THR A 163 10.21 11.43 -2.33
N ILE A 164 11.47 11.65 -1.93
CA ILE A 164 11.85 12.82 -1.14
C ILE A 164 11.58 14.12 -1.90
N GLN A 165 11.83 14.17 -3.20
CA GLN A 165 11.55 15.35 -4.01
C GLN A 165 10.04 15.65 -4.09
N GLU A 166 9.20 14.62 -4.21
CA GLU A 166 7.74 14.79 -4.17
C GLU A 166 7.28 15.40 -2.85
N LEU A 167 7.82 14.93 -1.72
CA LEU A 167 7.50 15.45 -0.38
C LEU A 167 7.94 16.91 -0.23
N ILE A 168 9.13 17.27 -0.72
CA ILE A 168 9.65 18.64 -0.66
C ILE A 168 8.79 19.60 -1.50
N GLU A 169 8.41 19.19 -2.72
CA GLU A 169 7.67 20.02 -3.67
C GLU A 169 6.16 20.08 -3.39
N THR A 170 5.65 19.29 -2.44
CA THR A 170 4.24 19.26 -2.04
C THR A 170 3.93 20.33 -0.99
N ASP A 171 2.71 20.86 -1.02
CA ASP A 171 2.23 21.87 -0.07
C ASP A 171 1.56 21.21 1.14
N ILE A 172 0.71 20.19 0.92
CA ILE A 172 0.03 19.39 1.95
C ILE A 172 0.28 17.90 1.74
N ILE A 173 0.71 17.20 2.78
CA ILE A 173 0.91 15.74 2.78
C ILE A 173 -0.11 15.11 3.71
N ILE A 174 -0.89 14.18 3.15
CA ILE A 174 -1.87 13.39 3.88
C ILE A 174 -1.23 12.08 4.29
N THR A 175 -1.22 11.80 5.59
CA THR A 175 -0.73 10.53 6.16
C THR A 175 -1.87 9.79 6.84
N PRO A 176 -1.90 8.45 6.81
CA PRO A 176 -3.05 7.71 7.30
C PRO A 176 -3.05 7.45 8.82
N SER A 177 -2.00 7.87 9.54
CA SER A 177 -1.90 7.68 11.00
C SER A 177 -0.91 8.63 11.66
N GLU A 178 -1.04 8.80 12.97
CA GLU A 178 -0.06 9.54 13.77
C GLU A 178 1.31 8.86 13.77
N PHE A 179 1.35 7.52 13.80
CA PHE A 179 2.61 6.78 13.63
C PHE A 179 3.29 7.16 12.32
N ALA A 180 2.57 7.05 11.18
CA ALA A 180 3.11 7.41 9.89
C ALA A 180 3.58 8.86 9.89
N LYS A 181 2.75 9.82 10.29
CA LYS A 181 3.11 11.24 10.43
C LYS A 181 4.41 11.46 11.20
N ASN A 182 4.56 10.80 12.35
CA ASN A 182 5.75 10.93 13.19
C ASN A 182 7.01 10.44 12.47
N THR A 183 6.91 9.41 11.62
CA THR A 183 8.04 9.01 10.77
C THR A 183 8.41 10.11 9.75
N PHE A 184 7.46 10.86 9.18
CA PHE A 184 7.79 11.98 8.28
C PHE A 184 8.48 13.12 9.03
N ILE A 185 8.01 13.44 10.24
CA ILE A 185 8.62 14.47 11.10
C ILE A 185 10.06 14.08 11.47
N GLN A 186 10.28 12.82 11.84
CA GLN A 186 11.61 12.29 12.18
C GLN A 186 12.63 12.50 11.05
N TYR A 187 12.20 12.46 9.79
CA TYR A 187 13.06 12.67 8.62
C TYR A 187 12.93 14.08 8.02
N GLY A 188 12.47 15.05 8.81
CA GLY A 188 12.60 16.47 8.51
C GLY A 188 11.48 17.08 7.67
N ILE A 189 10.35 16.39 7.49
CA ILE A 189 9.17 17.02 6.89
C ILE A 189 8.49 17.91 7.95
N PRO A 190 8.24 19.20 7.65
CA PRO A 190 7.61 20.11 8.61
C PRO A 190 6.21 19.64 9.02
N SER A 191 5.92 19.70 10.32
CA SER A 191 4.67 19.20 10.90
C SER A 191 3.41 19.87 10.34
N GLU A 192 3.52 21.15 9.95
CA GLU A 192 2.46 21.97 9.37
C GLU A 192 2.06 21.54 7.95
N LYS A 193 2.91 20.79 7.25
CA LYS A 193 2.55 20.15 5.99
C LYS A 193 1.76 18.86 6.19
N LEU A 194 1.81 18.27 7.38
CA LEU A 194 1.36 16.90 7.63
C LEU A 194 -0.01 16.85 8.31
N HIS A 195 -0.98 16.29 7.60
CA HIS A 195 -2.34 16.08 8.09
C HIS A 195 -2.66 14.59 8.19
N VAL A 196 -3.22 14.18 9.32
CA VAL A 196 -3.62 12.78 9.53
C VAL A 196 -5.05 12.59 9.05
N MET A 197 -5.24 11.65 8.13
CA MET A 197 -6.54 11.22 7.64
C MET A 197 -6.61 9.68 7.67
N PRO A 198 -7.14 9.08 8.74
CA PRO A 198 -7.23 7.65 8.87
C PRO A 198 -8.05 7.01 7.75
N TYR A 199 -7.67 5.79 7.37
CA TYR A 199 -8.44 5.01 6.41
C TYR A 199 -9.74 4.48 7.03
N GLY A 200 -10.70 4.19 6.15
CA GLY A 200 -11.94 3.54 6.49
C GLY A 200 -12.02 2.11 5.97
N VAL A 201 -13.12 1.45 6.31
CA VAL A 201 -13.49 0.12 5.83
C VAL A 201 -14.94 0.15 5.38
N ASP A 202 -15.26 -0.61 4.34
CA ASP A 202 -16.64 -0.85 3.92
C ASP A 202 -17.30 -1.83 4.91
N SER A 203 -17.94 -1.28 5.94
CA SER A 203 -18.63 -2.06 6.98
C SER A 203 -19.95 -2.69 6.51
N ALA A 204 -20.46 -2.32 5.34
CA ALA A 204 -21.57 -3.04 4.72
C ALA A 204 -21.05 -4.35 4.10
N PHE A 205 -19.87 -4.29 3.46
CA PHE A 205 -19.24 -5.48 2.90
C PHE A 205 -18.62 -6.37 3.98
N PHE A 206 -17.73 -5.82 4.82
CA PHE A 206 -17.11 -6.50 5.96
C PHE A 206 -17.99 -6.32 7.19
N HIS A 207 -18.66 -7.38 7.60
CA HIS A 207 -19.59 -7.38 8.72
C HIS A 207 -19.46 -8.70 9.50
N PRO A 208 -19.81 -8.70 10.79
CA PRO A 208 -19.79 -9.93 11.57
C PRO A 208 -20.92 -10.86 11.13
N ILE A 209 -20.69 -12.16 11.25
CA ILE A 209 -21.74 -13.19 11.16
C ILE A 209 -21.78 -13.97 12.48
N PRO A 210 -22.92 -14.60 12.83
CA PRO A 210 -22.97 -15.52 13.95
C PRO A 210 -21.89 -16.59 13.82
N LEU A 211 -21.03 -16.66 14.83
CA LEU A 211 -19.89 -17.56 14.86
C LEU A 211 -20.36 -19.01 15.01
N GLN A 212 -20.30 -19.80 13.94
CA GLN A 212 -20.29 -21.26 14.05
C GLN A 212 -18.84 -21.73 14.21
N LYS A 213 -18.34 -21.68 15.43
CA LYS A 213 -16.95 -22.08 15.73
C LYS A 213 -16.86 -23.56 16.05
N ASP A 214 -15.89 -24.22 15.44
CA ASP A 214 -15.38 -25.48 15.94
C ASP A 214 -14.46 -25.24 17.16
N LYS A 215 -13.75 -26.28 17.61
CA LYS A 215 -12.83 -26.17 18.75
C LYS A 215 -11.43 -25.65 18.36
N VAL A 216 -11.21 -25.22 17.11
CA VAL A 216 -9.90 -24.79 16.61
C VAL A 216 -9.77 -23.28 16.69
N PHE A 217 -8.75 -22.80 17.42
CA PHE A 217 -8.41 -21.38 17.54
C PHE A 217 -7.59 -20.91 16.33
N ARG A 218 -8.14 -20.01 15.53
CA ARG A 218 -7.57 -19.55 14.26
C ARG A 218 -6.92 -18.19 14.39
N ILE A 219 -5.60 -18.17 14.25
CA ILE A 219 -4.79 -16.97 14.19
C ILE A 219 -4.63 -16.60 12.72
N LEU A 220 -5.04 -15.39 12.35
CA LEU A 220 -4.97 -14.90 10.98
C LEU A 220 -3.88 -13.84 10.82
N PHE A 221 -3.16 -13.91 9.71
CA PHE A 221 -2.34 -12.83 9.18
C PHE A 221 -2.77 -12.54 7.73
N VAL A 222 -3.01 -11.28 7.41
CA VAL A 222 -3.39 -10.84 6.05
C VAL A 222 -2.44 -9.77 5.55
N GLY A 223 -1.72 -10.05 4.46
CA GLY A 223 -0.82 -9.11 3.83
C GLY A 223 0.32 -9.79 3.09
N ALA A 224 1.15 -8.99 2.40
CA ALA A 224 2.39 -9.49 1.82
C ALA A 224 3.25 -10.17 2.89
N TYR A 225 3.79 -11.35 2.61
CA TYR A 225 4.75 -12.00 3.51
C TYR A 225 6.06 -11.27 3.32
N GLY A 226 6.33 -10.29 4.16
CA GLY A 226 7.54 -9.45 4.12
C GLY A 226 8.03 -9.11 5.52
N LEU A 227 9.33 -8.83 5.64
CA LEU A 227 9.96 -8.55 6.94
C LEU A 227 9.38 -7.31 7.65
N LEU A 228 9.03 -6.26 6.89
CA LEU A 228 8.37 -5.06 7.47
C LEU A 228 6.98 -5.33 8.02
N LYS A 229 6.32 -6.43 7.60
CA LYS A 229 5.04 -6.86 8.18
C LYS A 229 5.21 -7.66 9.47
N GLY A 230 6.45 -7.90 9.91
CA GLY A 230 6.77 -8.60 11.15
C GLY A 230 6.36 -10.08 11.19
N LEU A 231 6.05 -10.68 10.05
CA LEU A 231 5.56 -12.06 9.97
C LEU A 231 6.54 -13.06 10.61
N GLN A 232 7.84 -12.81 10.52
CA GLN A 232 8.90 -13.57 11.17
C GLN A 232 8.71 -13.68 12.70
N TYR A 233 8.20 -12.63 13.34
CA TYR A 233 7.92 -12.61 14.78
C TYR A 233 6.66 -13.42 15.11
N LEU A 234 5.62 -13.32 14.29
CA LEU A 234 4.41 -14.14 14.46
C LEU A 234 4.70 -15.63 14.29
N LEU A 235 5.47 -16.00 13.26
CA LEU A 235 5.88 -17.39 13.03
C LEU A 235 6.68 -17.94 14.23
N GLN A 236 7.61 -17.15 14.75
CA GLN A 236 8.38 -17.51 15.94
C GLN A 236 7.48 -17.69 17.16
N ALA A 237 6.59 -16.72 17.44
CA ALA A 237 5.68 -16.78 18.58
C ALA A 237 4.74 -18.00 18.52
N CYS A 238 4.14 -18.29 17.36
CA CYS A 238 3.28 -19.47 17.19
C CYS A 238 4.05 -20.78 17.40
N LYS A 239 5.30 -20.85 16.94
CA LYS A 239 6.16 -22.02 17.16
C LYS A 239 6.51 -22.20 18.64
N GLU A 240 6.85 -21.13 19.34
CA GLU A 240 7.23 -21.16 20.77
C GLU A 240 6.04 -21.47 21.67
N LEU A 241 4.88 -20.87 21.39
CA LEU A 241 3.65 -21.12 22.16
C LEU A 241 3.11 -22.53 21.96
N ASN A 242 3.28 -23.11 20.75
CA ASN A 242 2.86 -24.47 20.40
C ASN A 242 1.45 -24.82 20.92
N LEU A 243 0.49 -23.92 20.66
CA LEU A 243 -0.87 -24.01 21.19
C LEU A 243 -1.58 -25.26 20.67
N LYS A 244 -2.25 -25.99 21.57
CA LYS A 244 -3.10 -27.13 21.19
C LYS A 244 -4.40 -26.62 20.57
N ASN A 245 -4.88 -27.32 19.55
CA ASN A 245 -6.10 -26.97 18.81
C ASN A 245 -6.06 -25.52 18.26
N ALA A 246 -4.91 -25.10 17.73
CA ALA A 246 -4.77 -23.80 17.09
C ALA A 246 -4.10 -23.93 15.72
N GLU A 247 -4.42 -23.03 14.81
CA GLU A 247 -3.75 -22.93 13.51
C GLU A 247 -3.43 -21.47 13.17
N LEU A 248 -2.26 -21.26 12.55
CA LEU A 248 -1.89 -19.99 11.95
C LEU A 248 -2.22 -20.03 10.45
N ILE A 249 -3.07 -19.13 10.00
CA ILE A 249 -3.45 -18.96 8.60
C ILE A 249 -2.80 -17.69 8.06
N LEU A 250 -2.07 -17.84 6.96
CA LEU A 250 -1.50 -16.72 6.21
C LEU A 250 -2.30 -16.49 4.93
N CYS A 251 -2.67 -15.24 4.66
CA CYS A 251 -3.34 -14.83 3.44
C CYS A 251 -2.58 -13.66 2.79
N GLY A 252 -2.13 -13.86 1.56
CA GLY A 252 -1.34 -12.87 0.82
C GLY A 252 -0.32 -13.50 -0.11
N TRP A 253 0.62 -12.69 -0.59
CA TRP A 253 1.67 -13.13 -1.50
C TRP A 253 3.02 -13.17 -0.80
N MET A 254 3.84 -14.13 -1.20
CA MET A 254 5.19 -14.32 -0.66
C MET A 254 6.20 -13.40 -1.36
N LYS A 255 6.94 -12.61 -0.60
CA LYS A 255 8.14 -11.92 -1.11
C LYS A 255 9.35 -12.85 -1.05
N GLU A 256 10.33 -12.61 -1.93
CA GLU A 256 11.53 -13.44 -2.06
C GLU A 256 12.39 -13.44 -0.79
N ASP A 257 12.47 -12.27 -0.11
CA ASP A 257 13.17 -12.08 1.16
C ASP A 257 12.67 -13.00 2.27
N MET A 258 11.39 -13.38 2.24
CA MET A 258 10.76 -14.24 3.24
C MET A 258 10.90 -15.74 2.97
N ILE A 259 11.33 -16.16 1.77
CA ILE A 259 11.43 -17.59 1.42
C ILE A 259 12.29 -18.39 2.42
N PRO A 260 13.50 -17.95 2.80
CA PRO A 260 14.34 -18.70 3.74
C PRO A 260 13.68 -18.84 5.12
N ILE A 261 13.01 -17.78 5.58
CA ILE A 261 12.33 -17.74 6.88
C ILE A 261 11.12 -18.67 6.85
N LEU A 262 10.26 -18.57 5.84
CA LEU A 262 9.06 -19.39 5.72
C LEU A 262 9.39 -20.88 5.65
N LYS A 263 10.46 -21.28 4.94
CA LYS A 263 10.94 -22.68 4.92
C LYS A 263 11.26 -23.21 6.32
N LYS A 264 11.84 -22.40 7.21
CA LYS A 264 12.14 -22.77 8.60
C LYS A 264 10.88 -23.04 9.44
N TYR A 265 9.75 -22.45 9.06
CA TYR A 265 8.47 -22.51 9.79
C TYR A 265 7.36 -23.21 8.99
N GLN A 266 7.68 -23.99 7.96
CA GLN A 266 6.70 -24.57 7.03
C GLN A 266 5.60 -25.44 7.69
N ASN A 267 5.85 -25.97 8.89
CA ASN A 267 4.90 -26.78 9.65
C ASN A 267 4.12 -25.98 10.71
N THR A 268 4.33 -24.66 10.78
CA THR A 268 3.71 -23.77 11.79
C THR A 268 2.48 -23.05 11.23
N TYR A 269 2.28 -23.03 9.91
CA TYR A 269 1.23 -22.25 9.28
C TYR A 269 0.61 -22.94 8.06
N THR A 270 -0.59 -22.52 7.69
CA THR A 270 -1.23 -22.80 6.40
C THR A 270 -1.32 -21.52 5.59
N SER A 271 -0.76 -21.50 4.38
CA SER A 271 -0.90 -20.36 3.45
C SER A 271 -2.10 -20.58 2.53
N LYS A 272 -3.01 -19.61 2.48
CA LYS A 272 -4.14 -19.55 1.53
C LYS A 272 -3.80 -18.80 0.25
N GLY A 273 -2.63 -18.17 0.17
CA GLY A 273 -2.24 -17.34 -0.96
C GLY A 273 -3.11 -16.07 -1.05
N PHE A 274 -3.16 -15.46 -2.24
CA PHE A 274 -4.01 -14.31 -2.50
C PHE A 274 -5.47 -14.75 -2.70
N LEU A 275 -6.39 -14.14 -1.95
CA LEU A 275 -7.82 -14.40 -2.05
C LEU A 275 -8.56 -13.19 -2.64
N ASN A 276 -9.70 -13.45 -3.30
CA ASN A 276 -10.63 -12.39 -3.66
C ASN A 276 -11.33 -11.83 -2.40
N LYS A 277 -12.04 -10.70 -2.53
CA LYS A 277 -12.68 -10.02 -1.40
C LYS A 277 -13.70 -10.88 -0.65
N ASP A 278 -14.52 -11.67 -1.35
CA ASP A 278 -15.52 -12.53 -0.71
C ASP A 278 -14.90 -13.66 0.10
N SER A 279 -13.89 -14.33 -0.47
CA SER A 279 -13.12 -15.36 0.23
C SER A 279 -12.31 -14.78 1.39
N LEU A 280 -11.77 -13.57 1.25
CA LEU A 280 -11.06 -12.87 2.31
C LEU A 280 -12.01 -12.49 3.46
N ARG A 281 -13.19 -11.93 3.17
CA ARG A 281 -14.23 -11.68 4.17
C ARG A 281 -14.62 -12.97 4.90
N SER A 282 -14.85 -14.05 4.15
CA SER A 282 -15.18 -15.35 4.73
C SER A 282 -14.08 -15.86 5.64
N LEU A 283 -12.82 -15.62 5.28
CA LEU A 283 -11.66 -15.99 6.09
C LEU A 283 -11.60 -15.17 7.40
N TYR A 284 -11.85 -13.86 7.35
CA TYR A 284 -11.97 -13.05 8.57
C TYR A 284 -13.06 -13.59 9.49
N GLN A 285 -14.25 -13.86 8.94
CA GLN A 285 -15.41 -14.35 9.69
C GLN A 285 -15.20 -15.74 10.32
N GLN A 286 -14.28 -16.54 9.78
CA GLN A 286 -13.90 -17.85 10.32
C GLN A 286 -12.72 -17.79 11.30
N SER A 287 -12.08 -16.63 11.46
CA SER A 287 -10.89 -16.47 12.30
C SER A 287 -11.24 -16.02 13.73
N ASP A 288 -10.36 -16.29 14.68
CA ASP A 288 -10.54 -15.91 16.08
C ASP A 288 -9.79 -14.63 16.45
N VAL A 289 -8.64 -14.38 15.80
CA VAL A 289 -7.83 -13.18 16.03
C VAL A 289 -7.04 -12.85 14.78
N LEU A 290 -6.95 -11.57 14.43
CA LEU A 290 -5.95 -11.08 13.48
C LEU A 290 -4.70 -10.65 14.24
N VAL A 291 -3.52 -11.07 13.78
CA VAL A 291 -2.25 -10.56 14.29
C VAL A 291 -1.51 -9.79 13.21
N MET A 292 -1.24 -8.51 13.47
CA MET A 292 -0.50 -7.62 12.58
C MET A 292 0.72 -7.03 13.31
N PRO A 293 1.86 -7.75 13.36
CA PRO A 293 3.02 -7.35 14.13
C PRO A 293 3.96 -6.42 13.34
N SER A 294 3.42 -5.52 12.52
CA SER A 294 4.22 -4.76 11.55
C SER A 294 5.30 -3.90 12.21
N LEU A 295 6.43 -3.73 11.52
CA LEU A 295 7.50 -2.81 11.92
C LEU A 295 7.35 -1.43 11.28
N ALA A 296 6.72 -1.36 10.11
CA ALA A 296 6.41 -0.11 9.44
C ALA A 296 5.20 -0.29 8.51
N GLU A 297 4.18 0.54 8.70
CA GLU A 297 3.00 0.69 7.85
C GLU A 297 2.65 2.16 7.71
N GLY A 298 1.75 2.49 6.77
CA GLY A 298 0.98 3.72 6.89
C GLY A 298 -0.20 3.51 7.84
N SER A 299 -1.12 2.64 7.42
CA SER A 299 -2.23 2.17 8.23
C SER A 299 -2.74 0.85 7.65
N ALA A 300 -2.64 -0.23 8.42
CA ALA A 300 -2.94 -1.57 7.93
C ALA A 300 -4.45 -1.79 7.71
N LEU A 301 -4.91 -1.75 6.46
CA LEU A 301 -6.33 -1.96 6.09
C LEU A 301 -6.91 -3.27 6.63
N ALA A 302 -6.10 -4.34 6.65
CA ALA A 302 -6.51 -5.63 7.19
C ALA A 302 -6.99 -5.56 8.66
N VAL A 303 -6.47 -4.62 9.45
CA VAL A 303 -6.89 -4.41 10.84
C VAL A 303 -8.33 -3.87 10.88
N TYR A 304 -8.67 -2.89 10.04
CA TYR A 304 -10.04 -2.38 9.97
C TYR A 304 -11.02 -3.43 9.41
N GLU A 305 -10.61 -4.20 8.40
CA GLU A 305 -11.41 -5.29 7.83
C GLU A 305 -11.72 -6.38 8.88
N ALA A 306 -10.71 -6.77 9.66
CA ALA A 306 -10.85 -7.68 10.78
C ALA A 306 -11.82 -7.15 11.84
N MET A 307 -11.62 -5.92 12.30
CA MET A 307 -12.49 -5.30 13.30
C MET A 307 -13.93 -5.17 12.80
N ALA A 308 -14.14 -4.82 11.53
CA ALA A 308 -15.47 -4.74 10.91
C ALA A 308 -16.16 -6.11 10.84
N CYS A 309 -15.41 -7.20 10.71
CA CYS A 309 -15.92 -8.57 10.83
C CYS A 309 -16.13 -9.03 12.29
N GLY A 310 -15.88 -8.17 13.28
CA GLY A 310 -16.05 -8.48 14.70
C GLY A 310 -14.95 -9.37 15.29
N ILE A 311 -13.79 -9.47 14.63
CA ILE A 311 -12.67 -10.23 15.18
C ILE A 311 -11.69 -9.31 15.95
N PRO A 312 -11.22 -9.72 17.14
CA PRO A 312 -10.21 -8.97 17.87
C PRO A 312 -8.88 -8.96 17.10
N VAL A 313 -8.06 -7.94 17.38
CA VAL A 313 -6.78 -7.72 16.70
C VAL A 313 -5.65 -7.58 17.71
N ILE A 314 -4.49 -8.12 17.38
CA ILE A 314 -3.22 -7.91 18.10
C ILE A 314 -2.29 -7.20 17.13
N VAL A 315 -1.97 -5.94 17.43
CA VAL A 315 -1.22 -5.06 16.53
C VAL A 315 -0.07 -4.38 17.26
N THR A 316 0.94 -3.94 16.51
CA THR A 316 1.95 -3.00 17.02
C THR A 316 1.47 -1.56 16.78
N PRO A 317 1.98 -0.57 17.55
CA PRO A 317 1.78 0.84 17.23
C PRO A 317 2.23 1.18 15.80
N ASN A 318 3.25 0.48 15.30
CA ASN A 318 3.84 0.68 13.99
C ASN A 318 2.95 0.18 12.83
N SER A 319 1.88 -0.55 13.11
CA SER A 319 0.85 -0.85 12.11
C SER A 319 0.09 0.40 11.66
N GLY A 320 0.20 1.52 12.41
CA GLY A 320 -0.47 2.78 12.10
C GLY A 320 -1.99 2.65 12.01
N SER A 321 -2.54 1.57 12.55
CA SER A 321 -3.97 1.40 12.76
C SER A 321 -4.27 1.84 14.19
N ILE A 322 -5.35 1.34 14.80
CA ILE A 322 -5.84 1.64 16.15
C ILE A 322 -4.79 1.92 17.24
#